data_AF-Q7ZUN9-F1
#
_entry.id   AF-Q7ZUN9-F1
#
_cell.length_a   1.000
_cell.length_b   1.000
_cell.length_c   1.000
_cell.angle_alpha   90.00
_cell.angle_beta   90.00
_cell.angle_gamma   90.00
#
_symmetry.space_group_name_H-M   'P 1'
#
loop_
_entity.id
_entity.type
_entity.pdbx_description
1 polymer ?
#
loop_
_entity_poly.entity_id
_entity_poly.type
_entity_poly.pdbx_seq_one_letter_code
_entity_poly.pdbx_strand_id
1 'polypeptide(L)'
;MGDNDTEEQDSLQKKDEEAGNRDNPVRRVRRVEKFHKNVSKWMLPEELHETYLERANCCPPPIFIILISLAELAVFIYYAVWKPQKQWITLGTGIWDSPLTYRPEQRKEAWRFVSYMFVHAGVEHIMGNLLMQLLLGIPLELVHKGFEVGMVYMCGVLAGSLASSIFDPFSALVGASGGVYALMGGYFMNAIVNFREMRVLLGVFRILVIVLIVGTDVGFALYRRFIVHEAGLKVSFVAHIGGGIAGMTIGYVFFTNYNKELLKDPRFWMCIVGYIVFLLFAVIFNIFLSPAPA
;
A
#
# COMPACT_ATOMS: atom_id res chain seq x y z
N MET A 1 -3.24 -50.06 32.29
CA MET A 1 -2.51 -49.36 31.21
C MET A 1 -3.25 -49.37 29.86
N GLY A 2 -4.51 -49.84 29.77
CA GLY A 2 -5.20 -50.02 28.47
C GLY A 2 -6.22 -48.97 28.05
N ASP A 3 -6.70 -48.10 28.96
CA ASP A 3 -7.78 -47.14 28.61
C ASP A 3 -7.28 -45.88 27.88
N ASN A 4 -6.01 -45.51 28.07
CA ASN A 4 -5.48 -44.25 27.53
C ASN A 4 -5.29 -44.29 26.01
N ASP A 5 -5.01 -45.47 25.44
CA ASP A 5 -4.78 -45.64 24.00
C ASP A 5 -6.08 -45.48 23.19
N THR A 6 -7.23 -45.84 23.78
CA THR A 6 -8.53 -45.72 23.10
C THR A 6 -9.01 -44.28 23.05
N GLU A 7 -8.86 -43.51 24.14
CA GLU A 7 -9.18 -42.08 24.13
C GLU A 7 -8.29 -41.29 23.15
N GLU A 8 -7.01 -41.65 23.04
CA GLU A 8 -6.10 -41.00 22.08
C GLU A 8 -6.51 -41.30 20.63
N GLN A 9 -6.87 -42.56 20.31
CA GLN A 9 -7.37 -42.94 18.99
C GLN A 9 -8.69 -42.23 18.61
N ASP A 10 -9.66 -42.17 19.53
CA ASP A 10 -10.92 -41.44 19.31
C ASP A 10 -10.69 -39.94 19.09
N SER A 11 -9.70 -39.36 19.78
CA SER A 11 -9.34 -37.94 19.63
C SER A 11 -8.68 -37.65 18.27
N LEU A 12 -7.85 -38.58 17.77
CA LEU A 12 -7.23 -38.50 16.45
C LEU A 12 -8.26 -38.68 15.34
N GLN A 13 -9.16 -39.65 15.49
CA GLN A 13 -10.23 -39.91 14.51
C GLN A 13 -11.20 -38.73 14.41
N LYS A 14 -11.57 -38.10 15.54
CA LYS A 14 -12.33 -36.84 15.53
C LYS A 14 -11.57 -35.70 14.87
N LYS A 15 -10.25 -35.57 15.08
CA LYS A 15 -9.44 -34.56 14.40
C LYS A 15 -9.37 -34.81 12.89
N ASP A 16 -9.26 -36.06 12.47
CA ASP A 16 -9.21 -36.44 11.05
C ASP A 16 -10.59 -36.26 10.38
N GLU A 17 -11.69 -36.57 11.06
CA GLU A 17 -13.04 -36.25 10.58
C GLU A 17 -13.27 -34.74 10.52
N GLU A 18 -12.83 -33.98 11.52
CA GLU A 18 -12.87 -32.52 11.48
C GLU A 18 -11.99 -31.95 10.37
N ALA A 19 -10.81 -32.51 10.11
CA ALA A 19 -9.90 -32.11 9.04
C ALA A 19 -10.49 -32.45 7.66
N GLY A 20 -10.97 -33.68 7.47
CA GLY A 20 -11.66 -34.12 6.25
C GLY A 20 -12.93 -33.31 5.97
N ASN A 21 -13.64 -32.89 7.01
CA ASN A 21 -14.81 -32.01 6.89
C ASN A 21 -14.44 -30.51 6.69
N ARG A 22 -13.23 -30.10 7.07
CA ARG A 22 -12.66 -28.76 6.75
C ARG A 22 -12.23 -28.68 5.28
N ASP A 23 -11.75 -29.79 4.71
CA ASP A 23 -11.29 -29.87 3.32
C ASP A 23 -12.35 -30.31 2.30
N ASN A 24 -13.64 -30.23 2.66
CA ASN A 24 -14.73 -30.42 1.69
C ASN A 24 -14.69 -29.32 0.59
N PRO A 25 -14.50 -29.67 -0.70
CA PRO A 25 -14.41 -28.70 -1.80
C PRO A 25 -15.59 -27.74 -1.87
N VAL A 26 -16.81 -28.22 -1.58
CA VAL A 26 -18.04 -27.42 -1.61
C VAL A 26 -18.02 -26.33 -0.54
N ARG A 27 -17.53 -26.64 0.67
CA ARG A 27 -17.38 -25.65 1.75
C ARG A 27 -16.31 -24.61 1.40
N ARG A 28 -15.25 -25.01 0.71
CA ARG A 28 -14.18 -24.10 0.24
C ARG A 28 -14.72 -23.09 -0.77
N VAL A 29 -15.44 -23.56 -1.80
CA VAL A 29 -16.09 -22.70 -2.81
C VAL A 29 -17.04 -21.71 -2.13
N ARG A 30 -17.91 -22.20 -1.23
CA ARG A 30 -18.85 -21.33 -0.50
C ARG A 30 -18.16 -20.28 0.38
N ARG A 31 -16.99 -20.59 0.96
CA ARG A 31 -16.19 -19.64 1.75
C ARG A 31 -15.59 -18.55 0.86
N VAL A 32 -15.07 -18.93 -0.31
CA VAL A 32 -14.51 -18.00 -1.31
C VAL A 32 -15.60 -17.08 -1.85
N GLU A 33 -16.75 -17.63 -2.25
CA GLU A 33 -17.92 -16.83 -2.67
C GLU A 33 -18.38 -15.85 -1.58
N LYS A 34 -18.46 -16.30 -0.32
CA LYS A 34 -18.83 -15.44 0.81
C LYS A 34 -17.81 -14.32 1.02
N PHE A 35 -16.52 -14.61 0.86
CA PHE A 35 -15.46 -13.62 0.95
C PHE A 35 -15.58 -12.56 -0.15
N HIS A 36 -15.68 -12.97 -1.42
CA HIS A 36 -15.88 -12.05 -2.55
C HIS A 36 -17.15 -11.22 -2.41
N LYS A 37 -18.25 -11.82 -1.95
CA LYS A 37 -19.51 -11.11 -1.70
C LYS A 37 -19.38 -10.06 -0.60
N ASN A 38 -18.50 -10.27 0.39
CA ASN A 38 -18.22 -9.26 1.40
C ASN A 38 -17.33 -8.15 0.82
N VAL A 39 -16.27 -8.50 0.08
CA VAL A 39 -15.38 -7.52 -0.55
C VAL A 39 -16.14 -6.60 -1.51
N SER A 40 -17.00 -7.14 -2.37
CA SER A 40 -17.80 -6.35 -3.31
C SER A 40 -18.72 -5.36 -2.61
N LYS A 41 -19.43 -5.80 -1.57
CA LYS A 41 -20.30 -4.95 -0.75
C LYS A 41 -19.57 -3.80 -0.07
N TRP A 42 -18.31 -4.02 0.27
CA TRP A 42 -17.48 -3.00 0.92
C TRP A 42 -16.89 -2.00 -0.06
N MET A 43 -16.57 -2.42 -1.28
CA MET A 43 -15.76 -1.61 -2.19
C MET A 43 -16.53 -1.00 -3.35
N LEU A 44 -17.63 -1.63 -3.75
CA LEU A 44 -18.36 -1.29 -4.96
C LEU A 44 -19.82 -0.89 -4.66
N PRO A 45 -20.43 -0.03 -5.49
CA PRO A 45 -21.87 0.22 -5.46
C PRO A 45 -22.67 -1.06 -5.82
N GLU A 46 -23.93 -1.13 -5.36
CA GLU A 46 -24.76 -2.36 -5.49
C GLU A 46 -24.91 -2.83 -6.94
N GLU A 47 -24.95 -1.91 -7.91
CA GLU A 47 -25.06 -2.21 -9.35
C GLU A 47 -23.85 -2.97 -9.95
N LEU A 48 -22.69 -2.93 -9.29
CA LEU A 48 -21.45 -3.58 -9.78
C LEU A 48 -21.16 -4.91 -9.07
N HIS A 49 -21.97 -5.31 -8.08
CA HIS A 49 -21.70 -6.51 -7.27
C HIS A 49 -21.76 -7.80 -8.09
N GLU A 50 -22.74 -7.94 -8.98
CA GLU A 50 -22.92 -9.15 -9.79
C GLU A 50 -21.79 -9.30 -10.82
N THR A 51 -21.47 -8.22 -11.54
CA THR A 51 -20.35 -8.18 -12.49
C THR A 51 -19.01 -8.53 -11.85
N TYR A 52 -18.79 -8.09 -10.61
CA TYR A 52 -17.60 -8.47 -9.85
C TYR A 52 -17.58 -9.96 -9.50
N LEU A 53 -18.70 -10.52 -9.04
CA LEU A 53 -18.79 -11.93 -8.67
C LEU A 53 -18.59 -12.85 -9.87
N GLU A 54 -19.13 -12.48 -11.03
CA GLU A 54 -18.89 -13.20 -12.30
C GLU A 54 -17.41 -13.22 -12.68
N ARG A 55 -16.70 -12.10 -12.51
CA ARG A 55 -15.25 -12.01 -12.77
C ARG A 55 -14.42 -12.73 -11.71
N ALA A 56 -14.84 -12.69 -10.45
CA ALA A 56 -14.15 -13.33 -9.34
C ALA A 56 -14.06 -14.85 -9.49
N ASN A 57 -14.93 -15.47 -10.29
CA ASN A 57 -14.82 -16.88 -10.66
C ASN A 57 -13.51 -17.22 -11.39
N CYS A 58 -12.89 -16.25 -12.08
CA CYS A 58 -11.57 -16.42 -12.70
C CYS A 58 -10.39 -16.17 -11.74
N CYS A 59 -10.69 -15.68 -10.54
CA CYS A 59 -9.82 -15.60 -9.35
C CYS A 59 -8.33 -15.30 -9.62
N PRO A 60 -7.96 -14.20 -10.31
CA PRO A 60 -6.57 -13.78 -10.26
C PRO A 60 -6.29 -13.34 -8.81
N PRO A 61 -5.33 -13.98 -8.11
CA PRO A 61 -4.95 -13.54 -6.77
C PRO A 61 -4.37 -12.12 -6.83
N PRO A 62 -4.28 -11.40 -5.70
CA PRO A 62 -3.68 -10.08 -5.65
C PRO A 62 -2.16 -10.17 -5.80
N ILE A 63 -1.69 -10.34 -7.04
CA ILE A 63 -0.29 -10.61 -7.38
C ILE A 63 0.58 -9.39 -7.10
N PHE A 64 0.18 -8.19 -7.52
CA PHE A 64 1.02 -6.99 -7.42
C PHE A 64 1.36 -6.67 -5.96
N ILE A 65 0.34 -6.57 -5.09
CA ILE A 65 0.52 -6.20 -3.69
C ILE A 65 1.33 -7.27 -2.94
N ILE A 66 1.10 -8.56 -3.23
CA ILE A 66 1.90 -9.64 -2.64
C ILE A 66 3.36 -9.55 -3.11
N LEU A 67 3.60 -9.39 -4.41
CA LEU A 67 4.95 -9.34 -4.95
C LEU A 67 5.75 -8.15 -4.44
N ILE A 68 5.15 -6.95 -4.40
CA ILE A 68 5.85 -5.75 -3.92
C ILE A 68 6.13 -5.84 -2.40
N SER A 69 5.19 -6.37 -1.61
CA SER A 69 5.42 -6.68 -0.19
C SER A 69 6.56 -7.69 0.03
N LEU A 70 6.62 -8.75 -0.78
CA LEU A 70 7.70 -9.73 -0.69
C LEU A 70 9.06 -9.14 -1.09
N ALA A 71 9.08 -8.27 -2.10
CA ALA A 71 10.31 -7.58 -2.52
C ALA A 71 10.83 -6.63 -1.44
N GLU A 72 9.96 -5.83 -0.81
CA GLU A 72 10.31 -4.97 0.33
C GLU A 72 10.86 -5.79 1.51
N LEU A 73 10.19 -6.90 1.85
CA LEU A 73 10.61 -7.80 2.93
C LEU A 73 11.97 -8.44 2.63
N ALA A 74 12.20 -8.90 1.39
CA ALA A 74 13.46 -9.49 0.98
C ALA A 74 14.62 -8.49 1.08
N VAL A 75 14.41 -7.25 0.61
CA VAL A 75 15.41 -6.18 0.71
C VAL A 75 15.68 -5.82 2.17
N PHE A 76 14.65 -5.75 3.02
CA PHE A 76 14.82 -5.50 4.45
C PHE A 76 15.63 -6.60 5.14
N ILE A 77 15.31 -7.89 4.88
CA ILE A 77 16.07 -9.02 5.43
C ILE A 77 17.53 -8.96 4.96
N TYR A 78 17.77 -8.61 3.69
CA TYR A 78 19.13 -8.43 3.18
C TYR A 78 19.90 -7.37 4.00
N TYR A 79 19.35 -6.17 4.20
CA TYR A 79 20.02 -5.13 5.00
C TYR A 79 20.12 -5.48 6.50
N ALA A 80 19.14 -6.20 7.05
CA ALA A 80 19.13 -6.58 8.46
C ALA A 80 20.15 -7.68 8.79
N VAL A 81 20.31 -8.66 7.90
CA VAL A 81 21.18 -9.82 8.14
C VAL A 81 22.60 -9.60 7.61
N TRP A 82 22.77 -8.95 6.45
CA TRP A 82 24.05 -8.90 5.75
C TRP A 82 24.88 -7.65 6.03
N LYS A 83 24.29 -6.58 6.58
CA LYS A 83 25.05 -5.37 6.99
C LYS A 83 25.24 -5.38 8.51
N PRO A 84 26.41 -4.97 9.03
CA PRO A 84 26.62 -4.85 10.46
C PRO A 84 25.59 -3.89 11.07
N GLN A 85 24.74 -4.40 11.97
CA GLN A 85 23.75 -3.61 12.69
C GLN A 85 24.13 -3.50 14.15
N LYS A 86 23.94 -2.31 14.74
CA LYS A 86 24.03 -2.15 16.20
C LYS A 86 22.80 -2.75 16.90
N GLN A 87 21.65 -2.79 16.21
CA GLN A 87 20.37 -3.27 16.73
C GLN A 87 19.47 -3.72 15.57
N TRP A 88 18.56 -4.66 15.85
CA TRP A 88 17.62 -5.19 14.85
C TRP A 88 16.38 -4.31 14.68
N ILE A 89 16.00 -3.56 15.72
CA ILE A 89 14.78 -2.75 15.76
C ILE A 89 14.90 -1.54 14.83
N THR A 90 16.04 -0.84 14.93
CA THR A 90 16.37 0.33 14.11
C THR A 90 17.62 0.02 13.31
N LEU A 91 17.47 -0.15 12.00
CA LEU A 91 18.61 -0.42 11.14
C LEU A 91 19.53 0.82 11.12
N GLY A 92 20.82 0.58 11.20
CA GLY A 92 21.87 1.57 11.33
C GLY A 92 22.08 2.43 10.07
N THR A 93 23.12 3.26 10.11
CA THR A 93 23.42 4.26 9.08
C THR A 93 23.58 3.68 7.67
N GLY A 94 23.93 2.39 7.55
CA GLY A 94 24.15 1.72 6.27
C GLY A 94 22.95 1.68 5.31
N ILE A 95 21.71 1.84 5.80
CA ILE A 95 20.56 2.01 4.89
C ILE A 95 20.64 3.33 4.17
N TRP A 96 21.03 4.39 4.88
CA TRP A 96 21.08 5.70 4.28
C TRP A 96 22.03 5.68 3.10
N ASP A 97 23.16 4.97 3.19
CA ASP A 97 24.14 4.81 2.11
C ASP A 97 23.74 3.76 1.04
N SER A 98 22.52 3.22 1.10
CA SER A 98 22.02 2.28 0.10
C SER A 98 21.96 2.91 -1.29
N PRO A 99 22.26 2.16 -2.37
CA PRO A 99 22.01 2.60 -3.75
C PRO A 99 20.51 2.79 -4.07
N LEU A 100 19.61 2.31 -3.21
CA LEU A 100 18.16 2.41 -3.41
C LEU A 100 17.54 3.63 -2.72
N THR A 101 18.16 4.13 -1.66
CA THR A 101 17.69 5.29 -0.87
C THR A 101 17.64 6.54 -1.72
N TYR A 102 16.56 7.33 -1.61
CA TYR A 102 16.54 8.66 -2.21
C TYR A 102 17.45 9.60 -1.41
N ARG A 103 18.42 10.19 -2.10
CA ARG A 103 19.34 11.19 -1.54
C ARG A 103 19.36 12.44 -2.41
N PRO A 104 19.17 13.64 -1.84
CA PRO A 104 19.23 14.88 -2.60
C PRO A 104 20.55 15.09 -3.36
N GLU A 105 21.67 14.67 -2.76
CA GLU A 105 23.02 14.77 -3.34
C GLU A 105 23.21 13.82 -4.54
N GLN A 106 22.37 12.79 -4.63
CA GLN A 106 22.40 11.79 -5.70
C GLN A 106 21.14 11.87 -6.58
N ARG A 107 20.42 13.00 -6.59
CA ARG A 107 19.17 13.17 -7.35
C ARG A 107 19.31 12.97 -8.86
N LYS A 108 20.54 13.03 -9.40
CA LYS A 108 20.84 12.69 -10.81
C LYS A 108 20.60 11.21 -11.10
N GLU A 109 20.68 10.35 -10.08
CA GLU A 109 20.35 8.94 -10.15
C GLU A 109 18.83 8.75 -10.09
N ALA A 110 18.15 9.03 -11.20
CA ALA A 110 16.70 9.17 -11.27
C ALA A 110 15.89 7.96 -10.75
N TRP A 111 16.45 6.75 -10.78
CA TRP A 111 15.80 5.56 -10.23
C TRP A 111 15.52 5.68 -8.72
N ARG A 112 16.29 6.51 -8.00
CA ARG A 112 16.14 6.74 -6.55
C ARG A 112 14.81 7.38 -6.17
N PHE A 113 14.16 8.08 -7.08
CA PHE A 113 12.80 8.59 -6.90
C PHE A 113 11.75 7.48 -6.81
N VAL A 114 12.10 6.24 -7.16
CA VAL A 114 11.21 5.07 -7.10
C VAL A 114 11.79 4.01 -6.17
N SER A 115 13.08 3.68 -6.28
CA SER A 115 13.69 2.57 -5.55
C SER A 115 13.69 2.72 -4.04
N TYR A 116 13.52 3.95 -3.53
CA TYR A 116 13.48 4.21 -2.09
C TYR A 116 12.36 3.44 -1.38
N MET A 117 11.31 3.02 -2.11
CA MET A 117 10.21 2.23 -1.57
C MET A 117 10.64 0.88 -0.99
N PHE A 118 11.76 0.33 -1.44
CA PHE A 118 12.23 -1.00 -1.01
C PHE A 118 13.04 -1.00 0.28
N VAL A 119 13.60 0.15 0.68
CA VAL A 119 14.46 0.26 1.86
C VAL A 119 13.67 0.81 3.04
N HIS A 120 13.84 0.24 4.23
CA HIS A 120 13.07 0.62 5.42
C HIS A 120 13.98 0.77 6.63
N ALA A 121 13.86 1.89 7.35
CA ALA A 121 14.71 2.25 8.49
C ALA A 121 14.64 1.34 9.73
N GLY A 122 13.71 0.38 9.81
CA GLY A 122 13.57 -0.49 10.97
C GLY A 122 12.36 -1.41 10.90
N VAL A 123 12.22 -2.31 11.88
CA VAL A 123 11.16 -3.34 11.91
C VAL A 123 9.78 -2.71 11.97
N GLU A 124 9.58 -1.73 12.85
CA GLU A 124 8.29 -1.01 12.96
C GLU A 124 7.91 -0.32 11.65
N HIS A 125 8.91 0.24 10.95
CA HIS A 125 8.68 0.95 9.70
C HIS A 125 8.24 0.00 8.59
N ILE A 126 8.95 -1.12 8.38
CA ILE A 126 8.51 -2.11 7.38
C ILE A 126 7.19 -2.78 7.77
N MET A 127 7.00 -3.14 9.05
CA MET A 127 5.75 -3.75 9.50
C MET A 127 4.55 -2.83 9.29
N GLY A 128 4.70 -1.52 9.57
CA GLY A 128 3.66 -0.53 9.31
C GLY A 128 3.29 -0.44 7.82
N ASN A 129 4.31 -0.39 6.95
CA ASN A 129 4.09 -0.37 5.49
C ASN A 129 3.42 -1.65 5.00
N LEU A 130 3.97 -2.82 5.34
CA LEU A 130 3.41 -4.11 4.93
C LEU A 130 1.98 -4.30 5.45
N LEU A 131 1.70 -3.96 6.70
CA LEU A 131 0.36 -4.08 7.27
C LEU A 131 -0.65 -3.23 6.49
N MET A 132 -0.35 -1.95 6.26
CA MET A 132 -1.27 -1.04 5.57
C MET A 132 -1.39 -1.37 4.09
N GLN A 133 -0.28 -1.74 3.44
CA GLN A 133 -0.23 -2.19 2.06
C GLN A 133 -1.07 -3.44 1.84
N LEU A 134 -0.95 -4.46 2.70
CA LEU A 134 -1.74 -5.68 2.58
C LEU A 134 -3.22 -5.42 2.93
N LEU A 135 -3.48 -4.63 3.99
CA LEU A 135 -4.84 -4.32 4.45
C LEU A 135 -5.65 -3.54 3.41
N LEU A 136 -5.04 -2.53 2.77
CA LEU A 136 -5.71 -1.67 1.79
C LEU A 136 -5.54 -2.20 0.36
N GLY A 137 -4.35 -2.69 0.03
CA GLY A 137 -3.98 -3.09 -1.32
C GLY A 137 -4.64 -4.38 -1.77
N ILE A 138 -4.75 -5.42 -0.92
CA ILE A 138 -5.37 -6.69 -1.32
C ILE A 138 -6.83 -6.49 -1.74
N PRO A 139 -7.69 -5.84 -0.95
CA PRO A 139 -9.07 -5.57 -1.38
C PRO A 139 -9.12 -4.72 -2.67
N LEU A 140 -8.31 -3.66 -2.75
CA LEU A 140 -8.22 -2.82 -3.95
C LEU A 140 -7.84 -3.63 -5.17
N GLU A 141 -6.86 -4.52 -5.07
CA GLU A 141 -6.38 -5.33 -6.19
C GLU A 141 -7.39 -6.39 -6.61
N LEU A 142 -8.06 -7.01 -5.65
CA LEU A 142 -9.12 -7.97 -5.96
C LEU A 142 -10.25 -7.32 -6.77
N VAL A 143 -10.60 -6.07 -6.46
CA VAL A 143 -11.68 -5.33 -7.12
C VAL A 143 -11.21 -4.67 -8.41
N HIS A 144 -10.15 -3.89 -8.35
CA HIS A 144 -9.70 -3.03 -9.45
C HIS A 144 -8.62 -3.65 -10.33
N LYS A 145 -8.16 -4.87 -10.00
CA LYS A 145 -7.05 -5.60 -10.64
C LYS A 145 -5.68 -4.99 -10.35
N GLY A 146 -4.65 -5.81 -10.53
CA GLY A 146 -3.27 -5.49 -10.13
C GLY A 146 -2.61 -4.38 -10.94
N PHE A 147 -2.95 -4.21 -12.21
CA PHE A 147 -2.35 -3.14 -13.03
C PHE A 147 -2.80 -1.76 -12.55
N GLU A 148 -4.09 -1.58 -12.31
CA GLU A 148 -4.70 -0.34 -11.87
C GLU A 148 -4.21 0.06 -10.48
N VAL A 149 -4.17 -0.91 -9.55
CA VAL A 149 -3.61 -0.69 -8.22
C VAL A 149 -2.10 -0.41 -8.29
N GLY A 150 -1.37 -1.14 -9.13
CA GLY A 150 0.05 -0.91 -9.35
C GLY A 150 0.35 0.48 -9.89
N MET A 151 -0.43 0.97 -10.86
CA MET A 151 -0.29 2.33 -11.38
C MET A 151 -0.51 3.38 -10.30
N VAL A 152 -1.58 3.27 -9.51
CA VAL A 152 -1.86 4.19 -8.39
C VAL A 152 -0.72 4.17 -7.37
N TYR A 153 -0.26 2.97 -7.00
CA TYR A 153 0.83 2.78 -6.05
C TYR A 153 2.14 3.42 -6.54
N MET A 154 2.57 3.10 -7.77
CA MET A 154 3.81 3.58 -8.35
C MET A 154 3.80 5.09 -8.59
N CYS A 155 2.67 5.65 -9.03
CA CYS A 155 2.49 7.10 -9.10
C CYS A 155 2.53 7.74 -7.72
N GLY A 156 2.03 7.08 -6.68
CA GLY A 156 2.15 7.50 -5.29
C GLY A 156 3.60 7.63 -4.82
N VAL A 157 4.38 6.57 -5.04
CA VAL A 157 5.81 6.54 -4.72
C VAL A 157 6.56 7.66 -5.44
N LEU A 158 6.36 7.78 -6.76
CA LEU A 158 7.04 8.79 -7.56
C LEU A 158 6.57 10.21 -7.18
N ALA A 159 5.27 10.45 -6.97
CA ALA A 159 4.79 11.76 -6.56
C ALA A 159 5.28 12.15 -5.16
N GLY A 160 5.35 11.19 -4.24
CA GLY A 160 5.87 11.43 -2.89
C GLY A 160 7.33 11.86 -2.89
N SER A 161 8.18 11.19 -3.67
CA SER A 161 9.59 11.56 -3.79
C SER A 161 9.79 12.87 -4.55
N LEU A 162 9.06 13.13 -5.63
CA LEU A 162 9.11 14.40 -6.35
C LEU A 162 8.65 15.57 -5.47
N ALA A 163 7.54 15.42 -4.74
CA ALA A 163 7.07 16.44 -3.80
C ALA A 163 8.13 16.71 -2.71
N SER A 164 8.70 15.64 -2.13
CA SER A 164 9.77 15.78 -1.13
C SER A 164 11.00 16.47 -1.70
N SER A 165 11.41 16.17 -2.93
CA SER A 165 12.55 16.82 -3.57
C SER A 165 12.38 18.34 -3.77
N ILE A 166 11.13 18.81 -3.79
CA ILE A 166 10.78 20.22 -3.97
C ILE A 166 10.59 20.91 -2.60
N PHE A 167 9.76 20.33 -1.73
CA PHE A 167 9.33 20.97 -0.49
C PHE A 167 10.14 20.58 0.75
N ASP A 168 10.93 19.50 0.67
CA ASP A 168 11.88 19.08 1.70
C ASP A 168 13.22 18.64 1.07
N PRO A 169 13.90 19.55 0.34
CA PRO A 169 14.98 19.21 -0.58
C PRO A 169 16.24 18.66 0.08
N PHE A 170 16.37 18.73 1.41
CA PHE A 170 17.56 18.26 2.14
C PHE A 170 17.33 16.90 2.83
N SER A 171 16.14 16.31 2.69
CA SER A 171 15.79 15.05 3.33
C SER A 171 15.99 13.87 2.40
N ALA A 172 16.63 12.83 2.91
CA ALA A 172 16.65 11.51 2.28
C ALA A 172 15.32 10.78 2.53
N LEU A 173 14.91 9.90 1.62
CA LEU A 173 13.68 9.11 1.75
C LEU A 173 13.99 7.62 1.69
N VAL A 174 13.25 6.90 2.51
CA VAL A 174 13.18 5.43 2.56
C VAL A 174 11.74 5.05 2.88
N GLY A 175 11.26 3.93 2.34
CA GLY A 175 10.00 3.31 2.70
C GLY A 175 8.93 3.42 1.62
N ALA A 176 8.07 2.41 1.60
CA ALA A 176 6.95 2.25 0.66
C ALA A 176 5.78 3.23 0.87
N SER A 177 5.85 4.12 1.86
CA SER A 177 4.69 4.85 2.36
C SER A 177 4.07 5.80 1.34
N GLY A 178 4.83 6.32 0.38
CA GLY A 178 4.27 7.10 -0.73
C GLY A 178 3.23 6.31 -1.54
N GLY A 179 3.48 5.03 -1.78
CA GLY A 179 2.53 4.11 -2.42
C GLY A 179 1.35 3.76 -1.51
N VAL A 180 1.61 3.49 -0.23
CA VAL A 180 0.55 3.23 0.77
C VAL A 180 -0.41 4.41 0.90
N TYR A 181 0.11 5.63 0.99
CA TYR A 181 -0.72 6.84 1.04
C TYR A 181 -1.49 7.05 -0.27
N ALA A 182 -0.93 6.64 -1.41
CA ALA A 182 -1.69 6.67 -2.66
C ALA A 182 -2.84 5.66 -2.69
N LEU A 183 -2.65 4.44 -2.16
CA LEU A 183 -3.75 3.49 -1.98
C LEU A 183 -4.82 4.06 -1.05
N MET A 184 -4.41 4.70 0.04
CA MET A 184 -5.31 5.31 1.01
C MET A 184 -6.09 6.50 0.41
N GLY A 185 -5.41 7.38 -0.33
CA GLY A 185 -6.02 8.49 -1.05
C GLY A 185 -7.00 8.02 -2.12
N GLY A 186 -6.65 6.98 -2.88
CA GLY A 186 -7.53 6.37 -3.86
C GLY A 186 -8.75 5.71 -3.21
N TYR A 187 -8.55 4.99 -2.10
CA TYR A 187 -9.64 4.37 -1.34
C TYR A 187 -10.59 5.43 -0.75
N PHE A 188 -10.04 6.54 -0.25
CA PHE A 188 -10.80 7.68 0.26
C PHE A 188 -11.65 8.34 -0.83
N MET A 189 -11.05 8.63 -1.99
CA MET A 189 -11.80 9.24 -3.10
C MET A 189 -12.85 8.30 -3.68
N ASN A 190 -12.56 7.00 -3.78
CA ASN A 190 -13.56 5.99 -4.14
C ASN A 190 -14.73 5.98 -3.14
N ALA A 191 -14.45 6.10 -1.83
CA ALA A 191 -15.49 6.15 -0.81
C ALA A 191 -16.36 7.41 -0.89
N ILE A 192 -15.75 8.58 -1.18
CA ILE A 192 -16.48 9.84 -1.33
C ILE A 192 -17.37 9.83 -2.57
N VAL A 193 -16.83 9.39 -3.71
CA VAL A 193 -17.52 9.49 -5.00
C VAL A 193 -18.68 8.51 -5.07
N ASN A 194 -18.47 7.29 -4.59
CA ASN A 194 -19.51 6.26 -4.58
C ASN A 194 -20.36 6.29 -3.29
N PHE A 195 -20.26 7.37 -2.49
CA PHE A 195 -20.92 7.43 -1.18
C PHE A 195 -22.44 7.32 -1.29
N ARG A 196 -23.02 7.91 -2.35
CA ARG A 196 -24.47 7.95 -2.58
C ARG A 196 -25.02 6.60 -3.04
N GLU A 197 -24.22 5.85 -3.78
CA GLU A 197 -24.56 4.52 -4.31
C GLU A 197 -24.27 3.41 -3.30
N MET A 198 -23.52 3.70 -2.24
CA MET A 198 -23.28 2.79 -1.12
C MET A 198 -24.27 3.02 0.03
N ARG A 199 -24.46 1.99 0.85
CA ARG A 199 -25.21 2.13 2.11
C ARG A 199 -24.49 3.14 2.99
N VAL A 200 -25.21 4.17 3.45
CA VAL A 200 -24.66 5.29 4.24
C VAL A 200 -23.75 4.82 5.37
N LEU A 201 -24.18 3.79 6.14
CA LEU A 201 -23.38 3.27 7.25
C LEU A 201 -22.03 2.69 6.81
N LEU A 202 -21.98 1.99 5.67
CA LEU A 202 -20.74 1.45 5.10
C LEU A 202 -19.83 2.58 4.58
N GLY A 203 -20.40 3.57 3.89
CA GLY A 203 -19.67 4.75 3.42
C GLY A 203 -19.01 5.51 4.57
N VAL A 204 -19.78 5.82 5.63
CA VAL A 204 -19.27 6.49 6.84
C VAL A 204 -18.20 5.64 7.52
N PHE A 205 -18.43 4.34 7.67
CA PHE A 205 -17.45 3.43 8.28
C PHE A 205 -16.12 3.42 7.51
N ARG A 206 -16.15 3.37 6.17
CA ARG A 206 -14.92 3.43 5.34
C ARG A 206 -14.12 4.71 5.58
N ILE A 207 -14.80 5.85 5.57
CA ILE A 207 -14.17 7.15 5.80
C ILE A 207 -13.58 7.21 7.23
N LEU A 208 -14.34 6.75 8.24
CA LEU A 208 -13.86 6.71 9.62
C LEU A 208 -12.62 5.82 9.78
N VAL A 209 -12.59 4.64 9.15
CA VAL A 209 -11.41 3.76 9.19
C VAL A 209 -10.20 4.45 8.58
N ILE A 210 -10.34 5.12 7.43
CA ILE A 210 -9.23 5.86 6.83
C ILE A 210 -8.76 6.98 7.75
N VAL A 211 -9.70 7.78 8.30
CA VAL A 211 -9.37 8.88 9.22
C VAL A 211 -8.65 8.35 10.47
N LEU A 212 -9.08 7.22 11.02
CA LEU A 212 -8.42 6.57 12.16
C LEU A 212 -7.01 6.07 11.80
N ILE A 213 -6.84 5.46 10.62
CA ILE A 213 -5.52 5.01 10.16
C ILE A 213 -4.59 6.21 9.96
N VAL A 214 -5.02 7.24 9.21
CA VAL A 214 -4.22 8.47 8.99
C VAL A 214 -3.91 9.14 10.31
N GLY A 215 -4.91 9.31 11.18
CA GLY A 215 -4.74 9.95 12.48
C GLY A 215 -3.76 9.19 13.38
N THR A 216 -3.80 7.86 13.35
CA THR A 216 -2.84 7.02 14.10
C THR A 216 -1.44 7.10 13.51
N ASP A 217 -1.29 7.03 12.18
CA ASP A 217 0.02 7.12 11.51
C ASP A 217 0.66 8.51 11.73
N VAL A 218 -0.09 9.58 11.51
CA VAL A 218 0.35 10.96 11.78
C VAL A 218 0.65 11.16 13.26
N GLY A 219 -0.22 10.68 14.15
CA GLY A 219 -0.01 10.75 15.60
C GLY A 219 1.28 10.04 16.03
N PHE A 220 1.54 8.85 15.50
CA PHE A 220 2.78 8.10 15.74
C PHE A 220 4.01 8.83 15.18
N ALA A 221 3.92 9.38 13.97
CA ALA A 221 4.99 10.18 13.37
C ALA A 221 5.32 11.45 14.20
N LEU A 222 4.30 12.14 14.72
CA LEU A 222 4.46 13.30 15.59
C LEU A 222 5.05 12.92 16.96
N TYR A 223 4.57 11.83 17.57
CA TYR A 223 5.12 11.30 18.82
C TYR A 223 6.61 11.01 18.68
N ARG A 224 7.02 10.35 17.59
CA ARG A 224 8.43 10.10 17.30
C ARG A 224 9.22 11.38 17.00
N ARG A 225 8.60 12.37 16.36
CA ARG A 225 9.28 13.63 15.99
C ARG A 225 9.58 14.52 17.20
N PHE A 226 8.71 14.54 18.21
CA PHE A 226 8.75 15.50 19.32
C PHE A 226 9.08 14.90 20.68
N ILE A 227 8.77 13.62 20.93
CA ILE A 227 8.94 12.99 22.24
C ILE A 227 10.18 12.09 22.24
N VAL A 228 10.28 11.21 21.24
CA VAL A 228 11.41 10.28 21.09
C VAL A 228 12.58 11.02 20.44
N HIS A 229 13.46 11.60 21.25
CA HIS A 229 14.67 12.29 20.78
C HIS A 229 15.68 11.32 20.12
N GLU A 230 15.58 10.03 20.45
CA GLU A 230 16.41 8.96 19.91
C GLU A 230 15.85 8.40 18.61
N ALA A 231 16.28 9.00 17.50
CA ALA A 231 16.56 8.39 16.21
C ALA A 231 16.34 9.48 15.16
N GLY A 232 17.40 9.87 14.45
CA GLY A 232 17.35 10.86 13.36
C GLY A 232 16.47 10.46 12.16
N LEU A 233 15.55 9.49 12.33
CA LEU A 233 14.61 9.01 11.34
C LEU A 233 13.34 9.86 11.39
N LYS A 234 13.33 10.96 10.64
CA LYS A 234 12.14 11.80 10.50
C LYS A 234 11.25 11.21 9.40
N VAL A 235 9.98 10.97 9.72
CA VAL A 235 8.97 10.59 8.73
C VAL A 235 8.75 11.79 7.79
N SER A 236 8.82 11.56 6.48
CA SER A 236 8.55 12.62 5.49
C SER A 236 7.05 12.79 5.31
N PHE A 237 6.48 13.79 5.99
CA PHE A 237 5.08 14.19 5.77
C PHE A 237 4.83 14.66 4.33
N VAL A 238 5.84 15.24 3.68
CA VAL A 238 5.72 15.69 2.28
C VAL A 238 5.54 14.50 1.34
N ALA A 239 6.30 13.42 1.54
CA ALA A 239 6.14 12.20 0.75
C ALA A 239 4.75 11.58 0.93
N HIS A 240 4.26 11.56 2.17
CA HIS A 240 2.92 11.06 2.51
C HIS A 240 1.82 11.90 1.84
N ILE A 241 1.90 13.23 1.94
CA ILE A 241 0.94 14.15 1.31
C ILE A 241 1.00 14.04 -0.22
N GLY A 242 2.19 14.05 -0.81
CA GLY A 242 2.38 13.92 -2.25
C GLY A 242 1.81 12.61 -2.80
N GLY A 243 2.12 11.49 -2.14
CA GLY A 243 1.55 10.19 -2.47
C GLY A 243 0.02 10.17 -2.29
N GLY A 244 -0.48 10.72 -1.19
CA GLY A 244 -1.91 10.84 -0.90
C GLY A 244 -2.68 11.60 -1.99
N ILE A 245 -2.19 12.77 -2.39
CA ILE A 245 -2.82 13.59 -3.45
C ILE A 245 -2.76 12.87 -4.80
N ALA A 246 -1.64 12.23 -5.14
CA ALA A 246 -1.53 11.42 -6.35
C ALA A 246 -2.55 10.26 -6.34
N GLY A 247 -2.70 9.59 -5.20
CA GLY A 247 -3.71 8.57 -5.00
C GLY A 247 -5.14 9.08 -5.12
N MET A 248 -5.45 10.22 -4.52
CA MET A 248 -6.78 10.85 -4.61
C MET A 248 -7.12 11.19 -6.07
N THR A 249 -6.17 11.69 -6.84
CA THR A 249 -6.41 12.10 -8.24
C THR A 249 -6.41 10.91 -9.20
N ILE A 250 -5.36 10.10 -9.22
CA ILE A 250 -5.21 8.96 -10.13
C ILE A 250 -6.13 7.81 -9.70
N GLY A 251 -6.18 7.51 -8.41
CA GLY A 251 -7.06 6.49 -7.86
C GLY A 251 -8.54 6.83 -8.05
N TYR A 252 -8.93 8.11 -8.05
CA TYR A 252 -10.29 8.50 -8.47
C TYR A 252 -10.62 7.97 -9.86
N VAL A 253 -9.73 8.18 -10.83
CA VAL A 253 -9.95 7.74 -12.21
C VAL A 253 -9.94 6.22 -12.33
N PHE A 254 -8.95 5.55 -11.75
CA PHE A 254 -8.78 4.09 -11.85
C PHE A 254 -9.83 3.31 -11.05
N PHE A 255 -10.27 3.83 -9.89
CA PHE A 255 -11.19 3.12 -9.00
C PHE A 255 -12.66 3.51 -9.18
N THR A 256 -12.99 4.58 -9.92
CA THR A 256 -14.40 4.90 -10.25
C THR A 256 -14.84 4.42 -11.62
N ASN A 257 -13.91 4.21 -12.57
CA ASN A 257 -14.22 3.69 -13.89
C ASN A 257 -14.18 2.16 -13.95
N TYR A 258 -14.77 1.51 -12.94
CA TYR A 258 -14.95 0.07 -12.98
C TYR A 258 -15.75 -0.29 -14.24
N ASN A 259 -15.13 -1.05 -15.15
CA ASN A 259 -15.71 -1.50 -16.43
C ASN A 259 -15.87 -0.46 -17.56
N LYS A 260 -15.50 0.81 -17.37
CA LYS A 260 -15.51 1.78 -18.48
C LYS A 260 -14.20 1.71 -19.25
N GLU A 261 -14.24 2.00 -20.54
CA GLU A 261 -13.03 2.23 -21.32
C GLU A 261 -12.30 3.46 -20.75
N LEU A 262 -11.32 3.22 -19.88
CA LEU A 262 -10.57 4.26 -19.17
C LEU A 262 -10.02 5.33 -20.13
N LEU A 263 -9.59 4.90 -21.31
CA LEU A 263 -9.06 5.74 -22.38
C LEU A 263 -10.11 6.69 -23.00
N LYS A 264 -11.40 6.39 -22.86
CA LYS A 264 -12.49 7.28 -23.31
C LYS A 264 -12.90 8.31 -22.25
N ASP A 265 -12.42 8.18 -21.01
CA ASP A 265 -12.75 9.13 -19.95
C ASP A 265 -11.86 10.39 -20.03
N PRO A 266 -12.41 11.60 -20.24
CA PRO A 266 -11.61 12.82 -20.23
C PRO A 266 -10.88 13.07 -18.90
N ARG A 267 -11.41 12.58 -17.78
CA ARG A 267 -10.78 12.70 -16.45
C ARG A 267 -9.46 11.95 -16.39
N PHE A 268 -9.36 10.82 -17.08
CA PHE A 268 -8.10 10.08 -17.21
C PHE A 268 -7.03 10.92 -17.87
N TRP A 269 -7.34 11.52 -19.03
CA TRP A 269 -6.39 12.38 -19.74
C TRP A 269 -6.01 13.63 -18.94
N MET A 270 -6.96 14.24 -18.21
CA MET A 270 -6.65 15.36 -17.32
C MET A 270 -5.67 14.98 -16.20
N CYS A 271 -5.87 13.82 -15.56
CA CYS A 271 -4.94 13.32 -14.55
C CYS A 271 -3.56 13.01 -15.13
N ILE A 272 -3.49 12.39 -16.30
CA ILE A 272 -2.22 12.11 -17.00
C ILE A 272 -1.48 13.40 -17.33
N VAL A 273 -2.17 14.40 -17.92
CA VAL A 273 -1.57 15.70 -18.25
C VAL A 273 -1.10 16.41 -16.97
N GLY A 274 -1.92 16.44 -15.92
CA GLY A 274 -1.53 17.04 -14.64
C GLY A 274 -0.29 16.38 -14.03
N TYR A 275 -0.21 15.04 -14.09
CA TYR A 275 0.94 14.29 -13.59
C TYR A 275 2.20 14.54 -14.42
N ILE A 276 2.08 14.61 -15.76
CA ILE A 276 3.20 14.94 -16.65
C ILE A 276 3.69 16.36 -16.36
N VAL A 277 2.80 17.34 -16.19
CA VAL A 277 3.18 18.73 -15.85
C VAL A 277 3.91 18.76 -14.50
N PHE A 278 3.41 18.05 -13.50
CA PHE A 278 4.07 17.95 -12.20
C PHE A 278 5.46 17.30 -12.30
N LEU A 279 5.57 16.20 -13.06
CA LEU A 279 6.83 15.52 -13.32
C LEU A 279 7.84 16.45 -14.02
N LEU A 280 7.44 17.13 -15.10
CA LEU A 280 8.30 18.05 -15.83
C LEU A 280 8.75 19.22 -14.95
N PHE A 281 7.83 19.78 -14.16
CA PHE A 281 8.17 20.83 -13.19
C PHE A 281 9.20 20.32 -12.18
N ALA A 282 8.99 19.13 -11.60
CA ALA A 282 9.90 18.55 -10.63
C ALA A 282 11.28 18.25 -11.23
N VAL A 283 11.35 17.78 -12.48
CA VAL A 283 12.62 17.57 -13.20
C VAL A 283 13.34 18.90 -13.41
N ILE A 284 12.66 19.93 -13.92
CA ILE A 284 13.23 21.28 -14.12
C ILE A 284 13.72 21.85 -12.78
N PHE A 285 12.91 21.73 -11.72
CA PHE A 285 13.27 22.18 -10.39
C PHE A 285 14.54 21.47 -9.89
N ASN A 286 14.62 20.15 -9.99
CA ASN A 286 15.77 19.38 -9.50
C ASN A 286 17.06 19.65 -10.28
N ILE A 287 16.96 20.01 -11.57
CA ILE A 287 18.12 20.35 -12.41
C ILE A 287 18.61 21.78 -12.16
N PHE A 288 17.69 22.75 -12.09
CA PHE A 288 18.07 24.17 -12.16
C PHE A 288 17.85 24.96 -10.86
N LEU A 289 16.93 24.53 -9.99
CA LEU A 289 16.42 25.33 -8.87
C LEU A 289 16.62 24.69 -7.50
N SER A 290 16.94 23.39 -7.43
CA SER A 290 17.07 22.69 -6.15
C SER A 290 18.23 23.27 -5.33
N PRO A 291 17.99 23.67 -4.07
CA PRO A 291 19.03 24.18 -3.18
C PRO A 291 19.91 23.05 -2.61
N ALA A 292 19.55 21.79 -2.85
CA ALA A 292 20.32 20.65 -2.39
C ALA A 292 21.67 20.57 -3.13
N PRO A 293 22.77 20.23 -2.43
CA PRO A 293 24.06 19.97 -3.06
C PRO A 293 23.90 18.97 -4.21
N ALA A 294 24.57 19.21 -5.34
CA ALA A 294 24.43 18.41 -6.56
C ALA A 294 25.54 17.36 -6.73
#